data_AF-A0A923L2S6-F1
#
_entry.id   AF-A0A923L2S6-F1
#
_cell.length_a   1.000
_cell.length_b   1.000
_cell.length_c   1.000
_cell.angle_alpha   90.00
_cell.angle_beta   90.00
_cell.angle_gamma   90.00
#
_symmetry.space_group_name_H-M   'P 1'
#
loop_
_entity.id
_entity.type
_entity.pdbx_description
1 polymer ?
#
loop_
_entity_poly.entity_id
_entity_poly.type
_entity_poly.pdbx_seq_one_letter_code
_entity_poly.pdbx_strand_id
1 'polypeptide(L)'
;MVHPTVLPRLEKETLTEILMIQRQLNSGLVIERSTVSHLVEASQHTEINQLVDRYTFEEDSKQWFSMHRSLWNHFDQETKYAFLSYFAQQFIDDVSIDDNKLARLRELYPHLAPYFNSFATVNGANCLAATLAGISEQGAETDWIISQWVFESTLLFALKTKKYSKQPFIEGELHPQDVLLWRDHHNHVIHACYHLEDGYFFNKHGQTLFNPWQIITMDNLYKTWGREGMELYRKQI
;
A
#
# COMPACT_ATOMS: atom_id res chain seq x y z
N MET A 1 -15.37 -19.40 8.30
CA MET A 1 -15.37 -18.06 8.92
C MET A 1 -16.46 -18.01 9.97
N VAL A 2 -16.11 -17.73 11.22
CA VAL A 2 -17.08 -17.50 12.31
C VAL A 2 -17.68 -16.11 12.14
N HIS A 3 -18.99 -15.95 12.31
CA HIS A 3 -19.64 -14.65 12.15
C HIS A 3 -19.09 -13.65 13.20
N PRO A 4 -18.79 -12.38 12.85
CA PRO A 4 -18.12 -11.43 13.74
C PRO A 4 -18.81 -11.18 15.08
N THR A 5 -20.12 -11.46 15.17
CA THR A 5 -20.91 -11.31 16.39
C THR A 5 -20.72 -12.46 17.41
N VAL A 6 -20.06 -13.55 17.01
CA VAL A 6 -19.81 -14.71 17.87
C VAL A 6 -18.53 -14.51 18.71
N LEU A 7 -17.51 -13.85 18.16
CA LEU A 7 -16.22 -13.63 18.85
C LEU A 7 -16.35 -12.94 20.22
N PRO A 8 -17.21 -11.91 20.40
CA PRO A 8 -17.43 -11.31 21.73
C PRO A 8 -18.06 -12.26 22.76
N ARG A 9 -18.65 -13.39 22.32
CA ARG A 9 -19.36 -14.36 23.17
C ARG A 9 -18.57 -15.63 23.47
N LEU A 10 -17.39 -15.80 22.85
CA LEU A 10 -16.54 -16.95 23.10
C LEU A 10 -15.88 -16.85 24.48
N GLU A 11 -15.61 -18.00 25.08
CA GLU A 11 -14.74 -18.09 26.24
C GLU A 11 -13.34 -17.53 25.92
N LYS A 12 -12.66 -16.95 26.91
CA LYS A 12 -11.37 -16.25 26.70
C LYS A 12 -10.29 -17.19 26.14
N GLU A 13 -10.28 -18.44 26.57
CA GLU A 13 -9.33 -19.47 26.08
C GLU A 13 -9.52 -19.71 24.58
N THR A 14 -10.73 -20.05 24.15
CA THR A 14 -11.06 -20.27 22.74
C THR A 14 -10.81 -19.02 21.88
N LEU A 15 -11.14 -17.84 22.40
CA LEU A 15 -10.84 -16.59 21.70
C LEU A 15 -9.32 -16.43 21.50
N THR A 16 -8.53 -16.69 22.54
CA THR A 16 -7.06 -16.58 22.48
C THR A 16 -6.46 -17.50 21.43
N GLU A 17 -6.91 -18.76 21.36
CA GLU A 17 -6.49 -19.71 20.31
C GLU A 17 -6.79 -19.18 18.90
N ILE A 18 -7.98 -18.58 18.70
CA ILE A 18 -8.35 -17.96 17.42
C ILE A 18 -7.42 -16.79 17.08
N LEU A 19 -7.10 -15.93 18.05
CA LEU A 19 -6.21 -14.78 17.83
C LEU A 19 -4.78 -15.21 17.48
N MET A 20 -4.28 -16.27 18.11
CA MET A 20 -2.97 -16.86 17.78
C MET A 20 -2.97 -17.42 16.35
N ILE A 21 -4.01 -18.14 15.96
CA ILE A 21 -4.18 -18.63 14.58
C ILE A 21 -4.23 -17.45 13.59
N GLN A 22 -4.96 -16.37 13.92
CA GLN A 22 -5.00 -15.16 13.10
C GLN A 22 -3.60 -14.57 12.88
N ARG A 23 -2.78 -14.48 13.93
CA ARG A 23 -1.38 -14.04 13.81
C ARG A 23 -0.57 -14.97 12.92
N GLN A 24 -0.62 -16.28 13.17
CA GLN A 24 0.14 -17.28 12.40
C GLN A 24 -0.22 -17.29 10.91
N LEU A 25 -1.49 -17.05 10.59
CA LEU A 25 -1.97 -16.95 9.21
C LEU A 25 -1.83 -15.55 8.61
N ASN A 26 -1.27 -14.59 9.34
CA ASN A 26 -1.20 -13.17 8.96
C ASN A 26 -2.55 -12.61 8.49
N SER A 27 -3.60 -12.94 9.25
CA SER A 27 -5.00 -12.66 8.92
C SER A 27 -5.63 -11.72 9.93
N GLY A 28 -6.26 -10.65 9.45
CA GLY A 28 -6.75 -9.56 10.29
C GLY A 28 -5.64 -8.55 10.61
N LEU A 29 -5.90 -7.69 11.58
CA LEU A 29 -4.94 -6.67 12.02
C LEU A 29 -4.44 -7.01 13.42
N VAL A 30 -3.35 -7.77 13.46
CA VAL A 30 -2.68 -8.19 14.70
C VAL A 30 -1.34 -7.47 14.80
N ILE A 31 -1.11 -6.77 15.91
CA ILE A 31 0.05 -5.92 16.12
C ILE A 31 0.61 -6.11 17.53
N GLU A 32 1.90 -5.83 17.71
CA GLU A 32 2.51 -5.87 19.04
C GLU A 32 1.89 -4.79 19.93
N ARG A 33 1.50 -5.14 21.16
CA ARG A 33 0.73 -4.25 22.06
C ARG A 33 1.54 -3.01 22.43
N SER A 34 2.83 -3.16 22.66
CA SER A 34 3.78 -2.08 23.00
C SER A 34 3.71 -0.93 22.00
N THR A 35 3.59 -1.26 20.71
CA THR A 35 3.54 -0.34 19.58
C THR A 35 2.32 0.59 19.59
N VAL A 36 1.21 0.15 20.16
CA VAL A 36 -0.06 0.92 20.20
C VAL A 36 -0.56 1.19 21.62
N SER A 37 0.28 0.95 22.63
CA SER A 37 0.02 1.23 24.06
C SER A 37 -0.53 2.64 24.25
N HIS A 38 0.25 3.64 23.85
CA HIS A 38 -0.06 5.07 23.92
C HIS A 38 -1.35 5.47 23.21
N LEU A 39 -1.72 4.81 22.10
CA LEU A 39 -2.93 5.11 21.34
C LEU A 39 -4.19 4.64 22.06
N VAL A 40 -4.07 3.51 22.76
CA VAL A 40 -5.21 2.84 23.39
C VAL A 40 -5.43 3.36 24.82
N GLU A 41 -4.34 3.67 25.52
CA GLU A 41 -4.37 4.21 26.90
C GLU A 41 -4.89 5.65 26.98
N ALA A 42 -4.90 6.38 25.85
CA ALA A 42 -5.49 7.72 25.77
C ALA A 42 -7.01 7.71 25.99
N SER A 43 -7.67 6.57 25.72
CA SER A 43 -9.11 6.43 25.93
C SER A 43 -9.41 6.11 27.39
N GLN A 44 -9.71 7.13 28.21
CA GLN A 44 -9.96 7.00 29.66
C GLN A 44 -11.28 6.25 30.01
N HIS A 45 -11.77 5.37 29.13
CA HIS A 45 -13.04 4.66 29.27
C HIS A 45 -12.82 3.20 29.68
N THR A 46 -13.34 2.84 30.87
CA THR A 46 -13.21 1.49 31.45
C THR A 46 -13.72 0.36 30.52
N GLU A 47 -14.75 0.61 29.73
CA GLU A 47 -15.28 -0.35 28.76
C GLU A 47 -14.31 -0.63 27.60
N ILE A 48 -13.56 0.38 27.15
CA ILE A 48 -12.57 0.22 26.09
C ILE A 48 -11.40 -0.61 26.59
N ASN A 49 -10.92 -0.36 27.82
CA ASN A 49 -9.87 -1.15 28.43
C ASN A 49 -10.25 -2.64 28.54
N GLN A 50 -11.49 -2.95 28.93
CA GLN A 50 -11.97 -4.34 28.95
C GLN A 50 -11.97 -4.99 27.56
N LEU A 51 -12.36 -4.25 26.52
CA LEU A 51 -12.32 -4.75 25.15
C LEU A 51 -10.89 -4.94 24.65
N VAL A 52 -9.97 -4.05 25.01
CA VAL A 52 -8.54 -4.15 24.68
C VAL A 52 -7.94 -5.39 25.32
N ASP A 53 -8.13 -5.59 26.62
CA ASP A 53 -7.65 -6.76 27.35
C ASP A 53 -8.24 -8.06 26.79
N ARG A 54 -9.50 -8.01 26.34
CA ARG A 54 -10.17 -9.15 25.71
C ARG A 54 -9.49 -9.58 24.40
N TYR A 55 -9.04 -8.64 23.57
CA TYR A 55 -8.37 -8.93 22.30
C TYR A 55 -6.84 -8.93 22.38
N THR A 56 -6.31 -8.91 23.61
CA THR A 56 -4.88 -9.03 23.89
C THR A 56 -4.53 -10.46 24.31
N PHE A 57 -3.38 -10.95 23.85
CA PHE A 57 -2.87 -12.29 24.12
C PHE A 57 -1.32 -12.32 24.11
N GLU A 58 -0.73 -13.38 24.64
CA GLU A 58 0.73 -13.56 24.68
C GLU A 58 1.16 -14.67 23.74
N GLU A 59 2.23 -14.43 22.98
CA GLU A 59 2.89 -15.42 22.13
C GLU A 59 4.36 -15.01 21.95
N ASP A 60 5.30 -15.96 22.00
CA ASP A 60 6.74 -15.72 21.85
C ASP A 60 7.32 -14.70 22.87
N SER A 61 6.86 -14.73 24.12
CA SER A 61 7.22 -13.75 25.17
C SER A 61 6.87 -12.29 24.83
N LYS A 62 5.97 -12.08 23.86
CA LYS A 62 5.45 -10.77 23.47
C LYS A 62 3.95 -10.71 23.69
N GLN A 63 3.48 -9.50 23.96
CA GLN A 63 2.05 -9.22 24.06
C GLN A 63 1.55 -8.69 22.71
N TRP A 64 0.50 -9.31 22.20
CA TRP A 64 -0.12 -9.03 20.92
C TRP A 64 -1.54 -8.53 21.11
N PHE A 65 -1.98 -7.68 20.21
CA PHE A 65 -3.28 -7.05 20.20
C PHE A 65 -3.92 -7.22 18.82
N SER A 66 -5.15 -7.76 18.79
CA SER A 66 -5.92 -7.91 17.56
C SER A 66 -7.01 -6.84 17.46
N MET A 67 -6.99 -6.04 16.40
CA MET A 67 -8.03 -5.05 16.14
C MET A 67 -9.29 -5.70 15.57
N HIS A 68 -10.40 -5.60 16.30
CA HIS A 68 -11.71 -6.06 15.86
C HIS A 68 -12.70 -4.91 15.68
N ARG A 69 -13.69 -5.12 14.81
CA ARG A 69 -14.76 -4.15 14.54
C ARG A 69 -15.49 -3.68 15.81
N SER A 70 -15.72 -4.59 16.76
CA SER A 70 -16.33 -4.26 18.06
C SER A 70 -15.51 -3.19 18.76
N LEU A 71 -14.21 -3.38 18.94
CA LEU A 71 -13.33 -2.41 19.56
C LEU A 71 -13.22 -1.12 18.75
N TRP A 72 -13.00 -1.22 17.43
CA TRP A 72 -12.93 -0.07 16.53
C TRP A 72 -14.16 0.85 16.65
N ASN A 73 -15.36 0.27 16.75
CA ASN A 73 -16.58 1.05 16.85
C ASN A 73 -16.68 1.85 18.16
N HIS A 74 -16.04 1.40 19.24
CA HIS A 74 -16.06 2.07 20.55
C HIS A 74 -14.99 3.17 20.68
N PHE A 75 -13.96 3.17 19.85
CA PHE A 75 -13.00 4.27 19.83
C PHE A 75 -13.67 5.58 19.42
N ASP A 76 -13.31 6.65 20.12
CA ASP A 76 -13.62 8.00 19.70
C ASP A 76 -12.88 8.36 18.40
N GLN A 77 -13.21 9.52 17.84
CA GLN A 77 -12.66 9.96 16.57
C GLN A 77 -11.15 10.22 16.65
N GLU A 78 -10.66 10.76 17.78
CA GLU A 78 -9.25 11.06 18.01
C GLU A 78 -8.40 9.78 18.02
N THR A 79 -8.83 8.77 18.76
CA THR A 79 -8.19 7.44 18.84
C THR A 79 -8.17 6.76 17.47
N LYS A 80 -9.28 6.84 16.72
CA LYS A 80 -9.36 6.32 15.35
C LYS A 80 -8.35 7.01 14.42
N TYR A 81 -8.26 8.34 14.49
CA TYR A 81 -7.29 9.09 13.69
C TYR A 81 -5.85 8.76 14.06
N ALA A 82 -5.55 8.68 15.36
CA ALA A 82 -4.21 8.37 15.83
C ALA A 82 -3.80 6.96 15.39
N PHE A 83 -4.71 5.98 15.47
CA PHE A 83 -4.51 4.62 14.98
C PHE A 83 -4.28 4.56 13.46
N LEU A 84 -5.15 5.22 12.67
CA LEU A 84 -4.99 5.26 11.22
C LEU A 84 -3.70 5.97 10.79
N SER A 85 -3.32 7.04 11.49
CA SER A 85 -2.10 7.79 11.20
C SER A 85 -0.86 6.96 11.49
N TYR A 86 -0.82 6.29 12.65
CA TYR A 86 0.24 5.36 13.01
C TYR A 86 0.39 4.26 11.95
N PHE A 87 -0.74 3.65 11.55
CA PHE A 87 -0.72 2.55 10.58
C PHE A 87 -0.32 3.04 9.18
N ALA A 88 -0.85 4.18 8.73
CA ALA A 88 -0.51 4.78 7.44
C ALA A 88 0.99 5.06 7.31
N GLN A 89 1.64 5.55 8.38
CA GLN A 89 3.09 5.79 8.40
C GLN A 89 3.91 4.52 8.12
N GLN A 90 3.38 3.32 8.41
CA GLN A 90 4.08 2.06 8.11
C GLN A 90 4.13 1.74 6.61
N PHE A 91 3.28 2.37 5.79
CA PHE A 91 3.19 2.15 4.35
C PHE A 91 3.67 3.34 3.52
N ILE A 92 4.04 4.45 4.16
CA ILE A 92 4.53 5.65 3.49
C ILE A 92 6.05 5.56 3.42
N ASP A 93 6.59 5.53 2.22
CA ASP A 93 8.01 5.78 2.00
C ASP A 93 8.41 7.21 2.38
N ASP A 94 9.54 7.35 3.08
CA ASP A 94 10.18 8.63 3.35
C ASP A 94 10.86 9.14 2.08
N VAL A 95 10.30 10.20 1.50
CA VAL A 95 10.72 10.78 0.23
C VAL A 95 10.78 12.29 0.38
N SER A 96 11.98 12.85 0.27
CA SER A 96 12.17 14.29 0.21
C SER A 96 11.84 14.80 -1.18
N ILE A 97 10.72 15.50 -1.31
CA ILE A 97 10.34 16.26 -2.50
C ILE A 97 9.88 17.65 -2.08
N ASP A 98 10.49 18.68 -2.65
CA ASP A 98 10.11 20.06 -2.34
C ASP A 98 8.82 20.47 -3.08
N ASP A 99 8.16 21.52 -2.56
CA ASP A 99 6.88 21.99 -3.09
C ASP A 99 6.96 22.45 -4.55
N ASN A 100 8.10 23.02 -4.99
CA ASN A 100 8.27 23.48 -6.38
C ASN A 100 8.37 22.28 -7.32
N LYS A 101 9.13 21.25 -6.94
CA LYS A 101 9.22 20.00 -7.69
C LYS A 101 7.88 19.31 -7.76
N LEU A 102 7.16 19.21 -6.64
CA LEU A 102 5.84 18.61 -6.60
C LEU A 102 4.82 19.38 -7.46
N ALA A 103 4.85 20.72 -7.42
CA ALA A 103 4.02 21.56 -8.29
C ALA A 103 4.32 21.32 -9.77
N ARG A 104 5.60 21.28 -10.15
CA ARG A 104 6.04 20.96 -11.52
C ARG A 104 5.54 19.58 -11.98
N LEU A 105 5.65 18.56 -11.14
CA LEU A 105 5.14 17.22 -11.47
C LEU A 105 3.63 17.23 -11.69
N ARG A 106 2.86 18.01 -10.90
CA ARG A 106 1.41 18.14 -11.11
C ARG A 106 1.07 18.80 -12.44
N GLU A 107 1.87 19.77 -12.89
CA GLU A 107 1.71 20.42 -14.19
C GLU A 107 2.05 19.48 -15.36
N LEU A 108 3.11 18.68 -15.23
CA LEU A 108 3.54 17.72 -16.25
C LEU A 108 2.60 16.51 -16.36
N TYR A 109 2.03 16.07 -15.23
CA TYR A 109 1.18 14.88 -15.12
C TYR A 109 -0.18 15.20 -14.50
N PRO A 110 -1.00 16.07 -15.13
CA PRO A 110 -2.26 16.51 -14.53
C PRO A 110 -3.26 15.38 -14.32
N HIS A 111 -3.18 14.30 -15.10
CA HIS A 111 -4.01 13.10 -14.96
C HIS A 111 -3.63 12.25 -13.73
N LEU A 112 -2.37 12.28 -13.28
CA LEU A 112 -1.91 11.57 -12.08
C LEU A 112 -1.92 12.45 -10.82
N ALA A 113 -1.88 13.77 -11.00
CA ALA A 113 -1.78 14.74 -9.91
C ALA A 113 -2.76 14.52 -8.74
N PRO A 114 -4.04 14.14 -8.94
CA PRO A 114 -4.97 13.84 -7.83
C PRO A 114 -4.55 12.65 -6.96
N TYR A 115 -3.69 11.79 -7.50
CA TYR A 115 -3.26 10.52 -6.88
C TYR A 115 -1.87 10.62 -6.25
N PHE A 116 -1.17 11.74 -6.39
CA PHE A 116 0.14 11.91 -5.76
C PHE A 116 0.03 11.95 -4.23
N ASN A 117 0.71 11.00 -3.58
CA ASN A 117 0.79 10.88 -2.12
C ASN A 117 -0.59 10.78 -1.46
N SER A 118 -1.48 9.99 -2.04
CA SER A 118 -2.84 9.79 -1.55
C SER A 118 -3.20 8.31 -1.39
N PHE A 119 -4.22 8.04 -0.57
CA PHE A 119 -4.70 6.70 -0.31
C PHE A 119 -5.93 6.37 -1.16
N ALA A 120 -6.03 5.11 -1.56
CA ALA A 120 -7.23 4.61 -2.21
C ALA A 120 -8.40 4.57 -1.22
N THR A 121 -9.58 4.98 -1.67
CA THR A 121 -10.82 4.90 -0.87
C THR A 121 -11.53 3.56 -1.02
N VAL A 122 -11.10 2.73 -1.99
CA VAL A 122 -11.64 1.40 -2.29
C VAL A 122 -10.49 0.41 -2.50
N ASN A 123 -10.77 -0.88 -2.27
CA ASN A 123 -9.85 -1.95 -2.60
C ASN A 123 -9.86 -2.24 -4.10
N GLY A 124 -8.76 -2.78 -4.63
CA GLY A 124 -8.67 -3.31 -6.00
C GLY A 124 -7.49 -2.76 -6.78
N ALA A 125 -7.18 -1.48 -6.59
CA ALA A 125 -6.02 -0.83 -7.19
C ALA A 125 -4.72 -1.57 -6.85
N ASN A 126 -3.94 -1.95 -7.85
CA ASN A 126 -2.61 -2.55 -7.68
C ASN A 126 -1.51 -1.75 -8.41
N CYS A 127 -0.25 -2.17 -8.30
CA CYS A 127 0.89 -1.52 -8.95
C CYS A 127 0.74 -1.43 -10.48
N LEU A 128 0.12 -2.44 -11.09
CA LEU A 128 -0.11 -2.51 -12.53
C LEU A 128 -1.15 -1.48 -12.97
N ALA A 129 -2.18 -1.25 -12.17
CA ALA A 129 -3.17 -0.21 -12.40
C ALA A 129 -2.56 1.20 -12.32
N ALA A 130 -1.73 1.45 -11.30
CA ALA A 130 -1.02 2.73 -11.16
C ALA A 130 -0.09 3.01 -12.36
N THR A 131 0.62 1.99 -12.83
CA THR A 131 1.49 2.09 -14.01
C THR A 131 0.67 2.30 -15.29
N LEU A 132 -0.41 1.54 -15.46
CA LEU A 132 -1.28 1.66 -16.63
C LEU A 132 -1.94 3.04 -16.70
N ALA A 133 -2.37 3.59 -15.56
CA ALA A 133 -2.90 4.95 -15.47
C ALA A 133 -1.88 6.00 -15.97
N GLY A 134 -0.60 5.86 -15.61
CA GLY A 134 0.46 6.75 -16.12
C GLY A 134 0.69 6.64 -17.64
N ILE A 135 0.47 5.46 -18.22
CA ILE A 135 0.61 5.24 -19.67
C ILE A 135 -0.63 5.75 -20.46
N SER A 136 -1.81 5.82 -19.84
CA SER A 136 -3.04 6.17 -20.54
C SER A 136 -3.13 7.65 -20.95
N GLU A 137 -2.46 8.56 -20.24
CA GLU A 137 -2.34 10.01 -20.54
C GLU A 137 -3.68 10.80 -20.59
N GLN A 138 -4.83 10.15 -20.38
CA GLN A 138 -6.17 10.75 -20.42
C GLN A 138 -6.84 10.72 -19.04
N GLY A 139 -7.37 11.85 -18.57
CA GLY A 139 -7.92 11.99 -17.21
C GLY A 139 -9.07 11.02 -16.87
N ALA A 140 -10.15 11.01 -17.66
CA ALA A 140 -11.30 10.15 -17.39
C ALA A 140 -10.97 8.63 -17.45
N GLU A 141 -10.03 8.26 -18.32
CA GLU A 141 -9.53 6.88 -18.40
C GLU A 141 -8.67 6.54 -17.17
N THR A 142 -7.82 7.49 -16.74
CA THR A 142 -6.96 7.36 -15.55
C THR A 142 -7.81 7.13 -14.29
N ASP A 143 -8.86 7.92 -14.09
CA ASP A 143 -9.73 7.81 -12.92
C ASP A 143 -10.40 6.43 -12.82
N TRP A 144 -10.80 5.87 -13.97
CA TRP A 144 -11.34 4.53 -13.99
C TRP A 144 -10.25 3.48 -13.73
N ILE A 145 -9.14 3.52 -14.48
CA ILE A 145 -8.06 2.52 -14.43
C ILE A 145 -7.44 2.41 -13.04
N ILE A 146 -7.13 3.55 -12.42
CA ILE A 146 -6.33 3.59 -11.20
C ILE A 146 -6.99 2.88 -10.01
N SER A 147 -8.32 2.75 -10.05
CA SER A 147 -9.12 2.02 -9.05
C SER A 147 -9.32 0.53 -9.35
N GLN A 148 -8.88 0.05 -10.52
CA GLN A 148 -9.09 -1.33 -10.95
C GLN A 148 -8.01 -2.30 -10.46
N TRP A 149 -8.38 -3.58 -10.40
CA TRP A 149 -7.42 -4.67 -10.37
C TRP A 149 -6.97 -5.01 -11.79
N VAL A 150 -5.72 -4.67 -12.13
CA VAL A 150 -5.16 -4.92 -13.47
C VAL A 150 -4.33 -6.19 -13.45
N PHE A 151 -4.47 -7.03 -14.49
CA PHE A 151 -3.66 -8.23 -14.69
C PHE A 151 -2.41 -7.94 -15.51
N GLU A 152 -1.36 -8.76 -15.36
CA GLU A 152 -0.11 -8.64 -16.12
C GLU A 152 -0.36 -8.57 -17.64
N SER A 153 -1.20 -9.46 -18.17
CA SER A 153 -1.51 -9.51 -19.60
C SER A 153 -2.10 -8.20 -20.12
N THR A 154 -2.91 -7.51 -19.31
CA THR A 154 -3.48 -6.20 -19.63
C THR A 154 -2.41 -5.12 -19.69
N LEU A 155 -1.50 -5.06 -18.71
CA LEU A 155 -0.40 -4.09 -18.71
C LEU A 155 0.55 -4.32 -19.90
N LEU A 156 0.95 -5.57 -20.14
CA LEU A 156 1.83 -5.92 -21.26
C LEU A 156 1.19 -5.62 -22.62
N PHE A 157 -0.12 -5.87 -22.76
CA PHE A 157 -0.86 -5.49 -23.95
C PHE A 157 -0.88 -3.97 -24.14
N ALA A 158 -1.12 -3.19 -23.07
CA ALA A 158 -1.11 -1.73 -23.12
C ALA A 158 0.26 -1.16 -23.48
N LEU A 159 1.34 -1.67 -22.87
CA LEU A 159 2.71 -1.29 -23.22
C LEU A 159 2.95 -1.50 -24.72
N LYS A 160 2.59 -2.67 -25.26
CA LYS A 160 2.74 -2.98 -26.68
C LYS A 160 1.92 -2.02 -27.57
N THR A 161 0.64 -1.80 -27.27
CA THR A 161 -0.23 -0.94 -28.10
C THR A 161 0.15 0.53 -28.05
N LYS A 162 0.70 0.98 -26.92
CA LYS A 162 1.25 2.33 -26.73
C LYS A 162 2.71 2.46 -27.19
N LYS A 163 3.21 1.46 -27.92
CA LYS A 163 4.56 1.40 -28.54
C LYS A 163 5.72 1.47 -27.54
N TYR A 164 5.55 0.91 -26.34
CA TYR A 164 6.67 0.67 -25.44
C TYR A 164 7.43 -0.58 -25.88
N SER A 165 8.75 -0.52 -25.86
CA SER A 165 9.62 -1.67 -26.07
C SER A 165 10.62 -1.79 -24.95
N LYS A 166 11.04 -3.02 -24.67
CA LYS A 166 12.06 -3.32 -23.67
C LYS A 166 13.40 -2.72 -24.11
N GLN A 167 14.08 -2.02 -23.21
CA GLN A 167 15.39 -1.41 -23.42
C GLN A 167 16.40 -1.97 -22.40
N PRO A 168 17.70 -1.90 -22.69
CA PRO A 168 18.73 -2.09 -21.66
C PRO A 168 18.52 -1.07 -20.53
N PHE A 169 18.52 -1.54 -19.29
CA PHE A 169 18.51 -0.63 -18.14
C PHE A 169 19.93 -0.15 -17.87
N ILE A 170 20.13 1.17 -17.89
CA ILE A 170 21.36 1.84 -17.50
C ILE A 170 21.00 2.87 -16.43
N GLU A 171 21.57 2.71 -15.24
CA GLU A 171 21.33 3.61 -14.10
C GLU A 171 21.79 5.03 -14.47
N GLY A 172 20.90 6.02 -14.27
CA GLY A 172 21.14 7.41 -14.68
C GLY A 172 20.66 7.78 -16.09
N GLU A 173 20.24 6.82 -16.92
CA GLU A 173 19.73 7.07 -18.28
C GLU A 173 18.20 6.92 -18.39
N LEU A 174 17.47 7.10 -17.28
CA LEU A 174 16.01 7.05 -17.30
C LEU A 174 15.43 8.32 -17.91
N HIS A 175 14.43 8.13 -18.76
CA HIS A 175 13.70 9.21 -19.43
C HIS A 175 12.31 9.32 -18.83
N PRO A 176 11.72 10.53 -18.77
CA PRO A 176 10.33 10.69 -18.41
C PRO A 176 9.43 9.72 -19.18
N GLN A 177 8.41 9.20 -18.51
CA GLN A 177 7.45 8.21 -19.01
C GLN A 177 7.99 6.78 -19.18
N ASP A 178 9.26 6.52 -18.85
CA ASP A 178 9.75 5.14 -18.77
C ASP A 178 8.94 4.32 -17.76
N VAL A 179 8.82 3.02 -18.04
CA VAL A 179 8.16 2.06 -17.15
C VAL A 179 9.19 1.05 -16.69
N LEU A 180 9.26 0.84 -15.38
CA LEU A 180 10.06 -0.23 -14.80
C LEU A 180 9.14 -1.37 -14.38
N LEU A 181 9.49 -2.59 -14.78
CA LEU A 181 8.83 -3.81 -14.33
C LEU A 181 9.81 -4.67 -13.54
N TRP A 182 9.33 -5.35 -12.51
CA TRP A 182 10.09 -6.41 -11.84
C TRP A 182 9.42 -7.74 -12.13
N ARG A 183 10.24 -8.73 -12.48
CA ARG A 183 9.81 -10.11 -12.67
C ARG A 183 10.39 -11.05 -11.63
N ASP A 184 9.60 -12.04 -11.24
CA ASP A 184 10.11 -13.17 -10.47
C ASP A 184 10.93 -14.13 -11.34
N HIS A 185 11.47 -15.19 -10.72
CA HIS A 185 12.23 -16.24 -11.39
C HIS A 185 11.40 -17.11 -12.34
N HIS A 186 10.07 -17.05 -12.25
CA HIS A 186 9.15 -17.68 -13.20
C HIS A 186 8.73 -16.73 -14.33
N ASN A 187 9.34 -15.55 -14.40
CA ASN A 187 9.08 -14.51 -15.38
C ASN A 187 7.67 -13.89 -15.27
N HIS A 188 7.02 -13.93 -14.10
CA HIS A 188 5.77 -13.19 -13.85
C HIS A 188 6.07 -11.76 -13.39
N VAL A 189 5.27 -10.79 -13.82
CA VAL A 189 5.40 -9.40 -13.32
C VAL A 189 4.88 -9.34 -11.88
N ILE A 190 5.77 -9.03 -10.95
CA ILE A 190 5.46 -8.86 -9.52
C ILE A 190 5.31 -7.39 -9.12
N HIS A 191 5.93 -6.48 -9.88
CA HIS A 191 5.80 -5.04 -9.66
C HIS A 191 5.99 -4.23 -10.92
N ALA A 192 5.42 -3.02 -10.93
CA ALA A 192 5.56 -2.04 -11.99
C ALA A 192 5.44 -0.63 -11.41
N CYS A 193 6.22 0.32 -11.96
CA CYS A 193 6.08 1.74 -11.66
C CYS A 193 6.32 2.60 -12.91
N TYR A 194 5.84 3.85 -12.86
CA TYR A 194 5.94 4.80 -13.95
C TYR A 194 6.89 5.95 -13.58
N HIS A 195 7.94 6.16 -14.37
CA HIS A 195 8.92 7.22 -14.16
C HIS A 195 8.34 8.57 -14.57
N LEU A 196 8.29 9.49 -13.62
CA LEU A 196 7.84 10.86 -13.85
C LEU A 196 9.01 11.67 -14.42
N GLU A 197 9.94 12.10 -13.58
CA GLU A 197 11.11 12.89 -13.97
C GLU A 197 12.13 12.89 -12.83
N ASP A 198 13.39 13.19 -13.12
CA ASP A 198 14.44 13.45 -12.12
C ASP A 198 14.58 12.34 -11.05
N GLY A 199 14.34 11.08 -11.44
CA GLY A 199 14.43 9.93 -10.54
C GLY A 199 13.22 9.74 -9.62
N TYR A 200 12.12 10.47 -9.85
CA TYR A 200 10.84 10.27 -9.18
C TYR A 200 9.91 9.35 -9.97
N PHE A 201 9.22 8.47 -9.25
CA PHE A 201 8.33 7.46 -9.82
C PHE A 201 6.95 7.57 -9.20
N PHE A 202 5.91 7.44 -10.02
CA PHE A 202 4.57 7.15 -9.55
C PHE A 202 4.43 5.64 -9.29
N ASN A 203 4.10 5.29 -8.06
CA ASN A 203 4.15 3.93 -7.55
C ASN A 203 2.96 3.62 -6.63
N LYS A 204 2.67 2.32 -6.51
CA LYS A 204 1.86 1.75 -5.42
C LYS A 204 2.42 0.39 -5.03
N HIS A 205 2.93 0.25 -3.79
CA HIS A 205 3.62 -0.97 -3.36
C HIS A 205 2.72 -2.20 -3.20
N GLY A 206 1.41 -2.04 -3.05
CA GLY A 206 0.52 -3.17 -2.82
C GLY A 206 -0.94 -2.89 -3.15
N GLN A 207 -1.73 -3.96 -3.15
CA GLN A 207 -3.14 -3.93 -3.60
C GLN A 207 -4.14 -3.42 -2.53
N THR A 208 -3.70 -3.28 -1.29
CA THR A 208 -4.61 -2.89 -0.20
C THR A 208 -4.84 -1.37 -0.21
N LEU A 209 -5.95 -0.94 0.41
CA LEU A 209 -6.25 0.48 0.61
C LEU A 209 -5.20 1.22 1.46
N PHE A 210 -4.44 0.49 2.28
CA PHE A 210 -3.38 1.07 3.13
C PHE A 210 -2.07 1.30 2.40
N ASN A 211 -1.90 0.73 1.20
CA ASN A 211 -0.77 1.11 0.36
C ASN A 211 -1.17 2.40 -0.39
N PRO A 212 -0.53 3.54 -0.13
CA PRO A 212 -0.81 4.75 -0.88
C PRO A 212 -0.33 4.64 -2.33
N TRP A 213 -0.89 5.50 -3.20
CA TRP A 213 -0.18 5.93 -4.39
C TRP A 213 0.82 6.99 -3.97
N GLN A 214 2.09 6.81 -4.34
CA GLN A 214 3.16 7.68 -3.89
C GLN A 214 4.06 8.09 -5.03
N ILE A 215 4.61 9.29 -4.87
CA ILE A 215 5.85 9.65 -5.54
C ILE A 215 6.99 9.08 -4.70
N ILE A 216 7.81 8.22 -5.30
CA ILE A 216 8.97 7.60 -4.64
C ILE A 216 10.23 7.72 -5.49
N THR A 217 11.37 7.34 -4.91
CA THR A 217 12.65 7.32 -5.60
C THR A 217 13.06 5.91 -6.01
N MET A 218 14.10 5.81 -6.84
CA MET A 218 14.72 4.53 -7.17
C MET A 218 15.25 3.80 -5.93
N ASP A 219 15.79 4.51 -4.94
CA ASP A 219 16.31 3.89 -3.71
C ASP A 219 15.19 3.22 -2.90
N ASN A 220 14.00 3.83 -2.84
CA ASN A 220 12.81 3.22 -2.24
C ASN A 220 12.41 1.95 -3.01
N LEU A 221 12.40 2.01 -4.34
CA LEU A 221 12.09 0.86 -5.19
C LEU A 221 13.07 -0.30 -4.95
N TYR A 222 14.37 -0.03 -4.88
CA TYR A 222 15.38 -1.05 -4.62
C TYR A 222 15.29 -1.63 -3.22
N LYS A 223 14.99 -0.81 -2.21
CA LYS A 223 14.80 -1.28 -0.83
C LYS A 223 13.65 -2.28 -0.74
N THR A 224 12.57 -2.08 -1.50
CA THR A 224 11.36 -2.90 -1.43
C THR A 224 11.39 -4.09 -2.39
N TRP A 225 11.83 -3.89 -3.64
CA TRP A 225 11.73 -4.88 -4.71
C TRP A 225 13.08 -5.48 -5.14
N GLY A 226 14.19 -4.93 -4.64
CA GLY A 226 15.53 -5.32 -5.05
C GLY A 226 15.88 -4.81 -6.46
N ARG A 227 17.06 -5.21 -6.93
CA ARG A 227 17.60 -4.84 -8.26
C ARG A 227 17.42 -5.94 -9.31
N GLU A 228 17.17 -7.17 -8.88
CA GLU A 228 17.06 -8.33 -9.76
C GLU A 228 15.73 -8.36 -10.51
N GLY A 229 15.71 -8.95 -11.71
CA GLY A 229 14.50 -9.10 -12.51
C GLY A 229 13.89 -7.80 -13.03
N MET A 230 14.59 -6.67 -12.87
CA MET A 230 14.11 -5.37 -13.32
C MET A 230 14.27 -5.21 -14.84
N GLU A 231 13.22 -4.71 -15.49
CA GLU A 231 13.15 -4.47 -16.93
C GLU A 231 12.71 -3.03 -17.19
N LEU A 232 13.40 -2.35 -18.11
CA LEU A 232 13.03 -1.02 -18.58
C LEU A 232 12.18 -1.13 -19.85
N TYR A 233 11.04 -0.44 -19.87
CA TYR A 233 10.20 -0.26 -21.04
C TYR A 233 10.11 1.22 -21.39
N ARG A 234 10.41 1.56 -22.64
CA ARG A 234 10.43 2.94 -23.14
C ARG A 234 9.52 3.11 -24.35
N LYS A 235 8.72 4.17 -24.34
CA LYS A 235 7.87 4.56 -25.47
C LYS A 235 8.75 4.89 -26.68
N GLN A 236 8.48 4.23 -27.80
CA GLN A 236 9.16 4.51 -29.06
C GLN A 236 8.46 5.70 -29.75
N ILE A 237 9.26 6.62 -30.27
CA ILE A 237 8.83 7.79 -31.03
C ILE A 237 8.30 7.34 -32.40
#